data_AF-A0A7J4SKC2-F1
#
_entry.id   AF-A0A7J4SKC2-F1
#
_cell.length_a   1.000
_cell.length_b   1.000
_cell.length_c   1.000
_cell.angle_alpha   90.00
_cell.angle_beta   90.00
_cell.angle_gamma   90.00
#
_symmetry.space_group_name_H-M   'P 1'
#
loop_
_entity.id
_entity.type
_entity.pdbx_description
1 polymer ?
#
loop_
_entity_poly.entity_id
_entity_poly.type
_entity_poly.pdbx_seq_one_letter_code
_entity_poly.pdbx_strand_id
1 'polypeptide(L)'
;RNRVDEAHSHREKRDELNGSVQSTKDERDEMNRSASELFKGVGNKKKEPGSKKEKPISALEKEIESLEFRQQTEVLTGGTERKLIEKIADLKEKCSEKKKELEQDREVGEKKRQAEHSRREASALHREMIRLADEAQLEHNKMIECYRMADQVRNEADEIHAKFIHAQELADFHHEWFIKVQKKLRKMDKKDESSRQSVREAARKEAKKEGEEIYERFKKGQALGTEDLMKLQKAGLL
;
A
#
# COMPACT_ATOMS: atom_id res chain seq x y z
N ARG A 1 11.10 3.86 10.31
CA ARG A 1 10.54 5.18 9.96
C ARG A 1 10.62 5.34 8.45
N ASN A 2 11.82 5.47 7.87
CA ASN A 2 12.02 5.60 6.41
C ASN A 2 11.20 4.62 5.52
N ARG A 3 11.18 3.31 5.80
CA ARG A 3 10.40 2.35 4.97
C ARG A 3 8.88 2.48 5.07
N VAL A 4 8.38 2.95 6.21
CA VAL A 4 6.93 3.21 6.38
C VAL A 4 6.55 4.49 5.66
N ASP A 5 7.42 5.50 5.71
CA ASP A 5 7.26 6.75 4.97
C ASP A 5 7.31 6.51 3.44
N GLU A 6 8.22 5.65 2.97
CA GLU A 6 8.28 5.17 1.59
C GLU A 6 7.00 4.42 1.18
N ALA A 7 6.47 3.55 2.05
CA ALA A 7 5.21 2.86 1.81
C ALA A 7 4.03 3.84 1.70
N HIS A 8 4.01 4.90 2.52
CA HIS A 8 3.02 5.97 2.41
C HIS A 8 3.14 6.72 1.07
N SER A 9 4.34 7.05 0.62
CA SER A 9 4.54 7.70 -0.69
C SER A 9 4.05 6.81 -1.85
N HIS A 10 4.33 5.51 -1.81
CA HIS A 10 3.82 4.56 -2.81
C HIS A 10 2.28 4.45 -2.78
N ARG A 11 1.66 4.57 -1.60
CA ARG A 11 0.21 4.61 -1.46
C ARG A 11 -0.39 5.85 -2.10
N GLU A 12 0.18 7.03 -1.85
CA GLU A 12 -0.28 8.29 -2.44
C GLU A 12 -0.20 8.24 -3.98
N LYS A 13 0.95 7.82 -4.52
CA LYS A 13 1.13 7.63 -5.97
C LYS A 13 0.13 6.64 -6.57
N ARG A 14 -0.12 5.53 -5.89
CA ARG A 14 -1.14 4.55 -6.30
C ARG A 14 -2.53 5.19 -6.32
N ASP A 15 -2.88 5.97 -5.30
CA ASP A 15 -4.20 6.60 -5.19
C ASP A 15 -4.38 7.69 -6.27
N GLU A 16 -3.34 8.45 -6.60
CA GLU A 16 -3.31 9.38 -7.74
C GLU A 16 -3.49 8.67 -9.09
N LEU A 17 -2.76 7.56 -9.31
CA LEU A 17 -2.88 6.75 -10.51
C LEU A 17 -4.28 6.13 -10.63
N ASN A 18 -4.86 5.64 -9.54
CA ASN A 18 -6.23 5.13 -9.52
C ASN A 18 -7.26 6.21 -9.85
N GLY A 19 -7.06 7.44 -9.36
CA GLY A 19 -7.86 8.60 -9.76
C GLY A 19 -7.79 8.83 -11.27
N SER A 20 -6.58 8.78 -11.83
CA SER A 20 -6.34 8.95 -13.27
C SER A 20 -6.95 7.81 -14.11
N VAL A 21 -6.88 6.56 -13.64
CA VAL A 21 -7.55 5.40 -14.26
C VAL A 21 -9.05 5.62 -14.30
N GLN A 22 -9.64 6.11 -13.21
CA GLN A 22 -11.08 6.37 -13.13
C GLN A 22 -11.50 7.49 -14.10
N SER A 23 -10.77 8.61 -14.14
CA SER A 23 -11.03 9.69 -15.10
C SER A 23 -10.92 9.21 -16.55
N THR A 24 -9.87 8.45 -16.88
CA THR A 24 -9.68 7.90 -18.24
C THR A 24 -10.78 6.92 -18.62
N LYS A 25 -11.28 6.15 -17.64
CA LYS A 25 -12.40 5.22 -17.83
C LYS A 25 -13.70 5.97 -18.11
N ASP A 26 -13.97 7.05 -17.38
CA ASP A 26 -15.16 7.89 -17.57
C ASP A 26 -15.14 8.57 -18.94
N GLU A 27 -13.98 9.11 -19.36
CA GLU A 27 -13.78 9.65 -20.72
C GLU A 27 -13.98 8.59 -21.80
N ARG A 28 -13.42 7.39 -21.63
CA ARG A 28 -13.61 6.27 -22.56
C ARG A 28 -15.09 5.90 -22.69
N ASP A 29 -15.81 5.86 -21.57
CA ASP A 29 -17.22 5.48 -21.54
C ASP A 29 -18.11 6.54 -22.18
N GLU A 30 -17.76 7.82 -22.05
CA GLU A 30 -18.41 8.92 -22.77
C GLU A 30 -18.17 8.83 -24.29
N MET A 31 -16.93 8.57 -24.70
CA MET A 31 -16.60 8.41 -26.13
C MET A 31 -17.26 7.18 -26.76
N ASN A 32 -17.37 6.08 -26.02
CA ASN A 32 -18.13 4.90 -26.46
C ASN A 32 -19.63 5.16 -26.54
N ARG A 33 -20.20 5.95 -25.62
CA ARG A 33 -21.60 6.39 -25.68
C ARG A 33 -21.84 7.23 -26.93
N SER A 34 -21.03 8.26 -27.15
CA SER A 34 -21.11 9.11 -28.35
C SER A 34 -20.99 8.30 -29.65
N ALA A 35 -20.02 7.38 -29.72
CA ALA A 35 -19.87 6.49 -30.88
C ALA A 35 -21.12 5.62 -31.09
N SER A 36 -21.70 5.08 -30.03
CA SER A 36 -22.90 4.23 -30.09
C SER A 36 -24.13 5.01 -30.54
N GLU A 37 -24.29 6.26 -30.11
CA GLU A 37 -25.37 7.15 -30.55
C GLU A 37 -25.25 7.49 -32.04
N LEU A 38 -24.04 7.81 -32.51
CA LEU A 38 -23.78 8.04 -33.94
C LEU A 38 -24.08 6.79 -34.77
N PHE A 39 -23.71 5.59 -34.30
CA PHE A 39 -24.03 4.34 -34.97
C PHE A 39 -25.53 4.03 -35.00
N LYS A 40 -26.28 4.29 -33.92
CA LYS A 40 -27.75 4.17 -33.90
C LYS A 40 -28.39 5.13 -34.91
N GLY A 41 -27.89 6.36 -34.99
CA GLY A 41 -28.34 7.36 -35.96
C GLY A 41 -28.08 6.95 -37.43
N VAL A 42 -27.02 6.20 -37.69
CA VAL A 42 -26.70 5.63 -39.01
C VAL A 42 -27.54 4.39 -39.32
N GLY A 43 -27.76 3.51 -38.33
CA GLY A 43 -28.56 2.29 -38.47
C GLY A 43 -30.01 2.56 -38.86
N ASN A 44 -30.62 3.59 -38.27
CA ASN A 44 -32.00 4.00 -38.60
C ASN A 44 -32.14 4.65 -39.99
N LYS A 45 -31.04 5.11 -40.59
CA LYS A 45 -31.03 5.75 -41.92
C LYS A 45 -30.71 4.80 -43.06
N LYS A 46 -30.28 3.56 -42.78
CA LYS A 46 -30.15 2.53 -43.80
C LYS A 46 -31.55 2.10 -44.27
N LYS A 47 -32.05 2.74 -45.32
CA LYS A 47 -33.02 2.10 -46.21
C LYS A 47 -32.35 0.93 -46.93
N GLU A 48 -33.15 -0.08 -47.24
CA GLU A 48 -32.72 -1.28 -47.96
C GLU A 48 -31.88 -0.92 -49.19
N PRO A 49 -30.84 -1.71 -49.53
CA PRO A 49 -30.09 -1.50 -50.76
C PRO A 49 -31.03 -1.72 -51.94
N GLY A 50 -31.55 -0.61 -52.48
CA GLY A 50 -32.32 -0.57 -53.71
C GLY A 50 -31.45 -1.05 -54.85
N SER A 51 -31.52 -2.35 -55.12
CA SER A 51 -30.88 -2.96 -56.28
C SER A 51 -31.62 -2.47 -57.52
N LYS A 52 -31.02 -1.53 -58.25
CA LYS A 52 -31.10 -1.43 -59.72
C LYS A 52 -30.07 -0.41 -60.20
N LYS A 53 -29.33 -0.77 -61.24
CA LYS A 53 -28.47 0.12 -62.02
C LYS A 53 -29.36 1.16 -62.69
N GLU A 54 -29.73 2.20 -61.97
CA GLU A 54 -30.54 3.27 -62.51
C GLU A 54 -29.67 4.38 -63.11
N LYS A 55 -30.21 5.10 -64.08
CA LYS A 55 -29.52 6.21 -64.77
C LYS A 55 -28.97 7.23 -63.76
N PRO A 56 -27.74 7.77 -63.98
CA PRO A 56 -27.16 8.77 -63.10
C PRO A 56 -28.01 10.04 -63.09
N ILE A 57 -28.00 10.80 -61.98
CA ILE A 57 -28.79 12.04 -61.81
C ILE A 57 -28.57 12.99 -62.99
N SER A 58 -27.32 13.17 -63.44
CA SER A 58 -26.99 14.00 -64.61
C SER A 58 -27.65 13.53 -65.91
N ALA A 59 -27.86 12.23 -66.10
CA ALA A 59 -28.57 11.71 -67.27
C ALA A 59 -30.08 11.90 -67.16
N LEU A 60 -30.66 11.82 -65.96
CA LEU A 60 -32.06 12.13 -65.71
C LEU A 60 -32.36 13.62 -65.90
N GLU A 61 -31.48 14.50 -65.45
CA GLU A 61 -31.59 15.95 -65.66
C GLU A 61 -31.55 16.33 -67.14
N LYS A 62 -30.62 15.76 -67.91
CA LYS A 62 -30.55 15.96 -69.37
C LYS A 62 -31.78 15.39 -70.10
N GLU A 63 -32.32 14.27 -69.64
CA GLU A 63 -33.54 13.68 -70.21
C GLU A 63 -34.76 14.58 -69.93
N ILE A 64 -34.88 15.13 -68.71
CA ILE A 64 -35.92 16.11 -68.36
C ILE A 64 -35.79 17.36 -69.25
N GLU A 65 -34.60 17.95 -69.36
CA GLU A 65 -34.34 19.14 -70.16
C GLU A 65 -34.70 18.92 -71.65
N SER A 66 -34.38 17.73 -72.20
CA SER A 66 -34.73 17.38 -73.57
C SER A 66 -36.25 17.22 -73.79
N LEU A 67 -36.97 16.69 -72.79
CA LEU A 67 -38.42 16.51 -72.85
C LEU A 67 -39.16 17.83 -72.64
N GLU A 68 -38.66 18.71 -71.78
CA GLU A 68 -39.17 20.08 -71.59
C GLU A 68 -38.95 20.94 -72.83
N PHE A 69 -37.77 20.86 -73.45
CA PHE A 69 -37.50 21.54 -74.71
C PHE A 69 -38.46 21.07 -75.80
N ARG A 70 -38.67 19.75 -75.91
CA ARG A 70 -39.61 19.16 -76.86
C ARG A 70 -41.06 19.60 -76.60
N GLN A 71 -41.47 19.75 -75.34
CA GLN A 71 -42.78 20.32 -74.97
C GLN A 71 -42.93 21.77 -75.45
N GLN A 72 -41.86 22.58 -75.35
CA GLN A 72 -41.88 23.99 -75.74
C GLN A 72 -41.82 24.21 -77.25
N THR A 73 -41.16 23.33 -78.01
CA THR A 73 -40.90 23.53 -79.44
C THR A 73 -41.81 22.74 -80.39
N GLU A 74 -42.43 21.64 -79.95
CA GLU A 74 -43.30 20.83 -80.81
C GLU A 74 -44.80 21.12 -80.58
N VAL A 75 -45.57 21.25 -81.66
CA VAL A 75 -47.03 21.38 -81.59
C VAL A 75 -47.62 19.98 -81.41
N LEU A 76 -47.88 19.61 -80.15
CA LEU A 76 -48.40 18.30 -79.75
C LEU A 76 -49.93 18.30 -79.68
N THR A 77 -50.55 17.14 -79.89
CA THR A 77 -51.98 16.97 -79.60
C THR A 77 -52.18 16.87 -78.09
N GLY A 78 -53.29 17.38 -77.55
CA GLY A 78 -53.51 17.47 -76.09
C GLY A 78 -53.40 16.13 -75.33
N GLY A 79 -53.63 14.98 -76.00
CA GLY A 79 -53.42 13.65 -75.42
C GLY A 79 -51.94 13.23 -75.35
N THR A 80 -51.12 13.61 -76.34
CA THR A 80 -49.67 13.37 -76.35
C THR A 80 -48.93 14.32 -75.41
N GLU A 81 -49.40 15.55 -75.29
CA GLU A 81 -48.85 16.56 -74.38
C GLU A 81 -49.05 16.16 -72.91
N ARG A 82 -50.24 15.66 -72.54
CA ARG A 82 -50.49 15.14 -71.18
C ARG A 82 -49.55 14.00 -70.80
N LYS A 83 -49.31 13.04 -71.71
CA LYS A 83 -48.37 11.93 -71.48
C LYS A 83 -46.93 12.41 -71.34
N LEU A 84 -46.55 13.46 -72.06
CA LEU A 84 -45.22 14.06 -71.95
C LEU A 84 -45.04 14.75 -70.59
N ILE A 85 -46.05 15.52 -70.15
CA ILE A 85 -46.08 16.18 -68.84
C ILE A 85 -46.02 15.16 -67.70
N GLU A 86 -46.79 14.07 -67.78
CA GLU A 86 -46.77 12.98 -66.80
C GLU A 86 -45.37 12.34 -66.72
N LYS A 87 -44.73 12.10 -67.87
CA LYS A 87 -43.37 11.55 -67.92
C LYS A 87 -42.30 12.50 -67.36
N ILE A 88 -42.45 13.81 -67.57
CA ILE A 88 -41.58 14.83 -66.98
C ILE A 88 -41.77 14.88 -65.47
N ALA A 89 -43.01 14.80 -64.98
CA ALA A 89 -43.32 14.77 -63.55
C ALA A 89 -42.70 13.54 -62.86
N ASP A 90 -42.89 12.35 -63.43
CA ASP A 90 -42.28 11.10 -62.95
C ASP A 90 -40.74 11.18 -62.90
N LEU A 91 -40.11 11.76 -63.93
CA LEU A 91 -38.66 11.90 -63.99
C LEU A 91 -38.15 12.93 -62.97
N LYS A 92 -38.88 14.04 -62.77
CA LYS A 92 -38.57 15.04 -61.74
C LYS A 92 -38.70 14.47 -60.33
N GLU A 93 -39.73 13.67 -60.07
CA GLU A 93 -39.92 12.98 -58.80
C GLU A 93 -38.75 12.02 -58.52
N LYS A 94 -38.41 11.15 -59.48
CA LYS A 94 -37.24 10.24 -59.38
C LYS A 94 -35.92 10.99 -59.19
N CYS A 95 -35.74 12.13 -59.84
CA CYS A 95 -34.54 12.96 -59.69
C CYS A 95 -34.47 13.59 -58.28
N SER A 96 -35.61 14.06 -57.76
CA SER A 96 -35.72 14.60 -56.40
C SER A 96 -35.47 13.53 -55.32
N GLU A 97 -36.03 12.34 -55.49
CA GLU A 97 -35.78 11.20 -54.60
C GLU A 97 -34.31 10.83 -54.57
N LYS A 98 -33.65 10.73 -55.73
CA LYS A 98 -32.21 10.45 -55.80
C LYS A 98 -31.34 11.52 -55.17
N LYS A 99 -31.67 12.80 -55.34
CA LYS A 99 -30.93 13.90 -54.68
C LYS A 99 -31.02 13.77 -53.16
N LYS A 100 -32.20 13.42 -52.63
CA LYS A 100 -32.40 13.16 -51.19
C LYS A 100 -31.63 11.93 -50.71
N GLU A 101 -31.59 10.85 -51.49
CA GLU A 101 -30.79 9.66 -51.17
C GLU A 101 -29.28 9.99 -51.12
N LEU A 102 -28.78 10.77 -52.09
CA LEU A 102 -27.38 11.15 -52.15
C LEU A 102 -26.97 12.09 -50.98
N GLU A 103 -27.85 12.99 -50.55
CA GLU A 103 -27.67 13.78 -49.33
C GLU A 103 -27.66 12.89 -48.07
N GLN A 104 -28.59 11.94 -47.97
CA GLN A 104 -28.64 10.99 -46.85
C GLN A 104 -27.38 10.12 -46.79
N ASP A 105 -26.87 9.65 -47.93
CA ASP A 105 -25.63 8.89 -48.02
C ASP A 105 -24.41 9.71 -47.60
N ARG A 106 -24.36 11.00 -47.95
CA ARG A 106 -23.31 11.92 -47.48
C ARG A 106 -23.36 12.09 -45.96
N GLU A 107 -24.54 12.35 -45.40
CA GLU A 107 -24.72 12.51 -43.96
C GLU A 107 -24.38 11.22 -43.19
N VAL A 108 -24.76 10.06 -43.73
CA VAL A 108 -24.39 8.74 -43.20
C VAL A 108 -22.88 8.52 -43.25
N GLY A 109 -22.23 8.92 -44.35
CA GLY A 109 -20.78 8.85 -44.52
C GLY A 109 -20.02 9.69 -43.49
N GLU A 110 -20.48 10.93 -43.24
CA GLU A 110 -19.90 11.81 -42.22
C GLU A 110 -20.07 11.26 -40.80
N LYS A 111 -21.28 10.82 -40.44
CA LYS A 111 -21.53 10.19 -39.12
C LYS A 111 -20.72 8.93 -38.91
N LYS A 112 -20.51 8.12 -39.96
CA LYS A 112 -19.64 6.95 -39.90
C LYS A 112 -18.19 7.33 -39.63
N ARG A 113 -17.67 8.37 -40.29
CA ARG A 113 -16.31 8.89 -40.03
C ARG A 113 -16.15 9.39 -38.60
N GLN A 114 -17.12 10.14 -38.09
CA GLN A 114 -17.13 10.62 -36.71
C GLN A 114 -17.16 9.44 -35.72
N ALA A 115 -18.03 8.45 -35.95
CA ALA A 115 -18.10 7.26 -35.09
C ALA A 115 -16.79 6.43 -35.11
N GLU A 116 -16.15 6.30 -36.28
CA GLU A 116 -14.84 5.65 -36.37
C GLU A 116 -13.74 6.44 -35.65
N HIS A 117 -13.79 7.77 -35.66
CA HIS A 117 -12.87 8.63 -34.92
C HIS A 117 -13.04 8.45 -33.41
N SER A 118 -14.26 8.57 -32.89
CA SER A 118 -14.56 8.35 -31.46
C SER A 118 -14.16 6.93 -31.01
N ARG A 119 -14.31 5.92 -31.87
CA ARG A 119 -13.86 4.55 -31.55
C ARG A 119 -12.34 4.43 -31.45
N ARG A 120 -11.60 5.15 -32.30
CA ARG A 120 -10.13 5.19 -32.23
C ARG A 120 -9.66 5.87 -30.95
N GLU A 121 -10.28 6.99 -30.59
CA GLU A 121 -9.99 7.71 -29.35
C GLU A 121 -10.32 6.86 -28.11
N ALA A 122 -11.50 6.22 -28.07
CA ALA A 122 -11.84 5.29 -27.00
C ALA A 122 -10.85 4.11 -26.89
N SER A 123 -10.33 3.62 -28.02
CA SER A 123 -9.30 2.57 -28.04
C SER A 123 -7.94 3.07 -27.51
N ALA A 124 -7.60 4.32 -27.77
CA ALA A 124 -6.40 4.96 -27.22
C ALA A 124 -6.52 5.16 -25.70
N LEU A 125 -7.65 5.69 -25.24
CA LEU A 125 -7.98 5.83 -23.81
C LEU A 125 -7.97 4.48 -23.09
N HIS A 126 -8.47 3.42 -23.73
CA HIS A 126 -8.42 2.08 -23.15
C HIS A 126 -6.99 1.57 -22.94
N ARG A 127 -6.09 1.78 -23.92
CA ARG A 127 -4.68 1.42 -23.77
C ARG A 127 -4.01 2.21 -22.65
N GLU A 128 -4.30 3.50 -22.57
CA GLU A 128 -3.75 4.37 -21.53
C GLU A 128 -4.28 3.98 -20.13
N MET A 129 -5.56 3.67 -20.01
CA MET A 129 -6.17 3.15 -18.78
C MET A 129 -5.48 1.85 -18.32
N ILE A 130 -5.16 0.92 -19.24
CA ILE A 130 -4.41 -0.31 -18.90
C ILE A 130 -3.01 0.06 -18.40
N ARG A 131 -2.29 0.94 -19.09
CA ARG A 131 -0.94 1.38 -18.69
C ARG A 131 -0.94 1.98 -17.27
N LEU A 132 -1.89 2.89 -16.99
CA LEU A 132 -2.03 3.52 -15.69
C LEU A 132 -2.43 2.50 -14.60
N ALA A 133 -3.27 1.52 -14.93
CA ALA A 133 -3.64 0.46 -14.01
C ALA A 133 -2.45 -0.47 -13.68
N ASP A 134 -1.64 -0.81 -14.67
CA ASP A 134 -0.42 -1.60 -14.46
C ASP A 134 0.59 -0.85 -13.60
N GLU A 135 0.76 0.46 -13.82
CA GLU A 135 1.61 1.33 -12.99
C GLU A 135 1.09 1.42 -11.55
N ALA A 136 -0.22 1.59 -11.36
CA ALA A 136 -0.83 1.60 -10.03
C ALA A 136 -0.60 0.27 -9.30
N GLN A 137 -0.74 -0.86 -10.00
CA GLN A 137 -0.50 -2.18 -9.44
C GLN A 137 0.97 -2.37 -9.06
N LEU A 138 1.89 -1.83 -9.84
CA LEU A 138 3.32 -1.91 -9.57
C LEU A 138 3.70 -1.10 -8.31
N GLU A 139 3.15 0.11 -8.16
CA GLU A 139 3.32 0.92 -6.94
C GLU A 139 2.66 0.26 -5.72
N HIS A 140 1.51 -0.40 -5.91
CA HIS A 140 0.88 -1.20 -4.85
C HIS A 140 1.75 -2.37 -4.39
N ASN A 141 2.38 -3.10 -5.32
CA ASN A 141 3.28 -4.20 -4.98
C ASN A 141 4.51 -3.70 -4.22
N LYS A 142 5.13 -2.59 -4.66
CA LYS A 142 6.25 -1.95 -3.95
C LYS A 142 5.86 -1.51 -2.53
N MET A 143 4.66 -0.94 -2.36
CA MET A 143 4.12 -0.57 -1.06
C MET A 143 4.04 -1.80 -0.13
N ILE A 144 3.50 -2.93 -0.62
CA ILE A 144 3.39 -4.17 0.17
C ILE A 144 4.78 -4.67 0.57
N GLU A 145 5.75 -4.66 -0.36
CA GLU A 145 7.11 -5.07 -0.03
C GLU A 145 7.74 -4.20 1.06
N CYS A 146 7.53 -2.88 1.02
CA CYS A 146 8.00 -1.98 2.06
C CYS A 146 7.41 -2.33 3.44
N TYR A 147 6.11 -2.63 3.52
CA TYR A 147 5.47 -3.07 4.76
C TYR A 147 6.02 -4.40 5.25
N ARG A 148 6.15 -5.40 4.35
CA ARG A 148 6.71 -6.72 4.70
C ARG A 148 8.12 -6.58 5.29
N MET A 149 8.95 -5.75 4.67
CA MET A 149 10.31 -5.49 5.13
C MET A 149 10.33 -4.72 6.46
N ALA A 150 9.37 -3.82 6.70
CA ALA A 150 9.25 -3.13 7.98
C ALA A 150 8.80 -4.07 9.11
N ASP A 151 7.85 -4.96 8.82
CA ASP A 151 7.37 -5.97 9.76
C ASP A 151 8.46 -6.98 10.11
N GLN A 152 9.28 -7.39 9.13
CA GLN A 152 10.43 -8.25 9.40
C GLN A 152 11.40 -7.61 10.41
N VAL A 153 11.77 -6.34 10.20
CA VAL A 153 12.66 -5.62 11.14
C VAL A 153 12.02 -5.48 12.52
N ARG A 154 10.69 -5.28 12.59
CA ARG A 154 9.98 -5.23 13.86
C ARG A 154 10.06 -6.58 14.59
N ASN A 155 9.79 -7.68 13.90
CA ASN A 155 9.87 -9.02 14.50
C ASN A 155 11.29 -9.34 14.99
N GLU A 156 12.32 -9.02 14.21
CA GLU A 156 13.72 -9.18 14.62
C GLU A 156 14.04 -8.34 15.87
N ALA A 157 13.53 -7.11 15.95
CA ALA A 157 13.70 -6.26 17.12
C ALA A 157 12.99 -6.83 18.36
N ASP A 158 11.78 -7.35 18.20
CA ASP A 158 11.00 -7.97 19.28
C ASP A 158 11.70 -9.24 19.81
N GLU A 159 12.26 -10.06 18.93
CA GLU A 159 13.05 -11.23 19.32
C GLU A 159 14.30 -10.85 20.12
N ILE A 160 15.03 -9.82 19.69
CA ILE A 160 16.21 -9.32 20.41
C ILE A 160 15.79 -8.74 21.76
N HIS A 161 14.68 -8.00 21.80
CA HIS A 161 14.17 -7.42 23.03
C HIS A 161 13.74 -8.49 24.04
N ALA A 162 13.08 -9.56 23.58
CA ALA A 162 12.73 -10.70 24.42
C ALA A 162 13.99 -11.37 25.02
N LYS A 163 15.04 -11.57 24.20
CA LYS A 163 16.33 -12.09 24.69
C LYS A 163 16.99 -11.17 25.70
N PHE A 164 16.91 -9.85 25.48
CA PHE A 164 17.43 -8.85 26.40
C PHE A 164 16.70 -8.89 27.75
N ILE A 165 15.37 -8.92 27.76
CA ILE A 165 14.57 -9.05 28.99
C ILE A 165 14.95 -10.33 29.73
N HIS A 166 15.04 -11.45 29.03
CA HIS A 166 15.43 -12.72 29.64
C HIS A 166 16.82 -12.67 30.29
N ALA A 167 17.80 -12.06 29.60
CA ALA A 167 19.14 -11.88 30.14
C ALA A 167 19.14 -10.96 31.38
N GLN A 168 18.31 -9.92 31.37
CA GLN A 168 18.14 -9.00 32.50
C GLN A 168 17.53 -9.72 33.71
N GLU A 169 16.46 -10.50 33.51
CA GLU A 169 15.84 -11.31 34.57
C GLU A 169 16.83 -12.31 35.19
N LEU A 170 17.64 -12.97 34.36
CA LEU A 170 18.67 -13.89 34.83
C LEU A 170 19.78 -13.18 35.62
N ALA A 171 20.20 -11.99 35.15
CA ALA A 171 21.16 -11.17 35.87
C ALA A 171 20.62 -10.72 37.24
N ASP A 172 19.36 -10.29 37.31
CA ASP A 172 18.69 -9.90 38.54
C ASP A 172 18.56 -11.09 39.51
N PHE A 173 18.24 -12.27 39.00
CA PHE A 173 18.21 -13.51 39.80
C PHE A 173 19.58 -13.83 40.41
N HIS A 174 20.65 -13.79 39.60
CA HIS A 174 22.01 -14.02 40.10
C HIS A 174 22.47 -12.93 41.06
N HIS A 175 22.10 -11.68 40.82
CA HIS A 175 22.41 -10.56 41.70
C HIS A 175 21.72 -10.71 43.06
N GLU A 176 20.44 -11.09 43.08
CA GLU A 176 19.71 -11.34 44.32
C GLU A 176 20.34 -12.49 45.10
N TRP A 177 20.73 -13.56 44.42
CA TRP A 177 21.43 -14.69 45.04
C TRP A 177 22.79 -14.28 45.61
N PHE A 178 23.57 -13.50 44.86
CA PHE A 178 24.84 -12.94 45.32
C PHE A 178 24.67 -12.11 46.59
N ILE A 179 23.67 -11.21 46.63
CA ILE A 179 23.35 -10.43 47.84
C ILE A 179 22.99 -11.34 49.02
N LYS A 180 22.18 -12.39 48.80
CA LYS A 180 21.81 -13.35 49.86
C LYS A 180 23.05 -14.05 50.42
N VAL A 181 23.94 -14.53 49.56
CA VAL A 181 25.20 -15.18 49.97
C VAL A 181 26.11 -14.20 50.70
N GLN A 182 26.29 -12.98 50.19
CA GLN A 182 27.09 -11.95 50.84
C GLN A 182 26.56 -11.60 52.23
N LYS A 183 25.23 -11.48 52.39
CA LYS A 183 24.60 -11.26 53.70
C LYS A 183 24.82 -12.43 54.65
N LYS A 184 24.77 -13.68 54.17
CA LYS A 184 25.06 -14.87 54.98
C LYS A 184 26.53 -14.90 55.42
N LEU A 185 27.46 -14.63 54.51
CA LEU A 185 28.89 -14.57 54.81
C LEU A 185 29.18 -13.53 55.89
N ARG A 186 28.67 -12.30 55.74
CA ARG A 186 28.79 -11.24 56.76
C ARG A 186 28.22 -11.65 58.13
N LYS A 187 27.15 -12.46 58.16
CA LYS A 187 26.59 -12.99 59.42
C LYS A 187 27.49 -14.05 60.04
N MET A 188 28.10 -14.91 59.22
CA MET A 188 29.07 -15.91 59.69
C MET A 188 30.33 -15.23 60.21
N ASP A 189 30.92 -14.29 59.47
CA ASP A 189 32.10 -13.52 59.92
C ASP A 189 31.85 -12.83 61.28
N LYS A 190 30.66 -12.24 61.46
CA LYS A 190 30.27 -11.63 62.75
C LYS A 190 30.17 -12.66 63.88
N LYS A 191 29.64 -13.86 63.60
CA LYS A 191 29.54 -14.94 64.59
C LYS A 191 30.92 -15.50 64.94
N ASP A 192 31.79 -15.65 63.96
CA ASP A 192 33.15 -16.14 64.15
C ASP A 192 33.97 -15.12 64.96
N GLU A 193 33.84 -13.83 64.66
CA GLU A 193 34.50 -12.77 65.43
C GLU A 193 33.96 -12.72 66.87
N SER A 194 32.64 -12.83 67.06
CA SER A 194 32.02 -12.92 68.39
C SER A 194 32.48 -14.15 69.18
N SER A 195 32.64 -15.30 68.51
CA SER A 195 33.16 -16.53 69.12
C SER A 195 34.65 -16.41 69.46
N ARG A 196 35.45 -15.77 68.61
CA ARG A 196 36.86 -15.48 68.92
C ARG A 196 36.99 -14.51 70.10
N GLN A 197 36.13 -13.50 70.17
CA GLN A 197 36.07 -12.58 71.30
C GLN A 197 35.68 -13.31 72.59
N SER A 198 34.66 -14.16 72.57
CA SER A 198 34.24 -14.91 73.76
C SER A 198 35.33 -15.89 74.24
N VAL A 199 36.03 -16.57 73.32
CA VAL A 199 37.19 -17.42 73.65
C VAL A 199 38.33 -16.59 74.25
N ARG A 200 38.65 -15.42 73.68
CA ARG A 200 39.66 -14.51 74.24
C ARG A 200 39.27 -13.99 75.62
N GLU A 201 37.99 -13.65 75.83
CA GLU A 201 37.47 -13.23 77.13
C GLU A 201 37.50 -14.35 78.17
N ALA A 202 37.13 -15.58 77.78
CA ALA A 202 37.20 -16.74 78.64
C ALA A 202 38.65 -17.03 79.07
N ALA A 203 39.58 -17.05 78.11
CA ALA A 203 41.01 -17.21 78.39
C ALA A 203 41.55 -16.07 79.29
N ARG A 204 41.09 -14.83 79.10
CA ARG A 204 41.45 -13.70 79.97
C ARG A 204 40.90 -13.85 81.38
N LYS A 205 39.65 -14.34 81.53
CA LYS A 205 39.04 -14.60 82.84
C LYS A 205 39.72 -15.76 83.56
N GLU A 206 40.06 -16.83 82.86
CA GLU A 206 40.80 -17.97 83.40
C GLU A 206 42.20 -17.55 83.86
N ALA A 207 42.96 -16.85 83.00
CA ALA A 207 44.25 -16.27 83.37
C ALA A 207 44.15 -15.32 84.58
N LYS A 208 43.06 -14.55 84.70
CA LYS A 208 42.83 -13.69 85.86
C LYS A 208 42.57 -14.49 87.14
N LYS A 209 41.75 -15.55 87.08
CA LYS A 209 41.49 -16.43 88.23
C LYS A 209 42.77 -17.15 88.68
N GLU A 210 43.51 -17.73 87.74
CA GLU A 210 44.81 -18.35 88.04
C GLU A 210 45.78 -17.34 88.68
N GLY A 211 45.81 -16.11 88.16
CA GLY A 211 46.58 -15.01 88.75
C GLY A 211 46.13 -14.64 90.17
N GLU A 212 44.82 -14.56 90.42
CA GLU A 212 44.26 -14.28 91.75
C GLU A 212 44.59 -15.39 92.76
N GLU A 213 44.52 -16.67 92.36
CA GLU A 213 44.90 -17.81 93.20
C GLU A 213 46.41 -17.84 93.52
N ILE A 214 47.26 -17.51 92.54
CA ILE A 214 48.71 -17.36 92.74
C ILE A 214 48.99 -16.18 93.67
N TYR A 215 48.30 -15.05 93.49
CA TYR A 215 48.44 -13.86 94.33
C TYR A 215 47.99 -14.11 95.78
N GLU A 216 46.94 -14.90 95.99
CA GLU A 216 46.54 -15.34 97.33
C GLU A 216 47.58 -16.25 97.98
N ARG A 217 48.18 -17.19 97.23
CA ARG A 217 49.27 -18.03 97.73
C ARG A 217 50.50 -17.21 98.10
N PHE A 218 50.82 -16.19 97.31
CA PHE A 218 51.87 -15.22 97.62
C PHE A 218 51.58 -14.44 98.91
N LYS A 219 50.35 -13.92 99.08
CA LYS A 219 49.92 -13.25 100.32
C LYS A 219 50.01 -14.16 101.55
N LYS A 220 49.86 -15.48 101.38
CA LYS A 220 49.99 -16.50 102.43
C LYS A 220 51.45 -16.90 102.71
N GLY A 221 52.44 -16.25 102.06
CA GLY A 221 53.86 -16.41 102.36
C GLY A 221 54.58 -17.55 101.64
N GLN A 222 53.98 -18.13 100.59
CA GLN A 222 54.63 -19.16 99.77
C GLN A 222 55.58 -18.53 98.74
N ALA A 223 56.73 -19.18 98.50
CA ALA A 223 57.71 -18.72 97.52
C ALA A 223 57.17 -18.86 96.09
N LEU A 224 57.19 -17.77 95.31
CA LEU A 224 56.78 -17.77 93.91
C LEU A 224 57.93 -18.21 93.00
N GLY A 225 57.63 -19.06 92.02
CA GLY A 225 58.56 -19.39 90.93
C GLY A 225 58.52 -18.38 89.77
N THR A 226 59.48 -18.47 88.85
CA THR A 226 59.54 -17.65 87.63
C THR A 226 58.30 -17.83 86.74
N GLU A 227 57.73 -19.04 86.69
CA GLU A 227 56.50 -19.30 85.94
C GLU A 227 55.28 -18.63 86.56
N ASP A 228 55.20 -18.55 87.89
CA ASP A 228 54.09 -17.92 88.61
C ASP A 228 54.14 -16.39 88.45
N LEU A 229 55.34 -15.80 88.42
CA LEU A 229 55.55 -14.39 88.09
C LEU A 229 55.09 -14.05 86.65
N MET A 230 55.39 -14.90 85.66
CA MET A 230 54.90 -14.69 84.29
C MET A 230 53.37 -14.79 84.18
N LYS A 231 52.74 -15.67 84.96
CA LYS A 231 51.27 -15.82 85.00
C LYS A 231 50.62 -14.60 85.65
N LEU A 232 51.19 -14.05 86.73
CA LEU A 232 50.75 -12.80 87.36
C LEU A 232 50.88 -11.59 86.41
N GLN A 233 51.98 -11.51 85.63
CA GLN A 233 52.18 -10.45 84.63
C GLN A 233 51.13 -10.54 83.51
N LYS A 234 50.83 -11.74 83.03
CA LYS A 234 49.76 -11.97 82.03
C LYS A 234 48.37 -11.66 82.56
N ALA A 235 48.13 -11.86 83.86
CA ALA A 235 46.88 -11.53 84.54
C ALA A 235 46.73 -10.03 84.89
N GLY A 236 47.81 -9.24 84.81
CA GLY A 236 47.82 -7.82 85.15
C GLY A 236 47.76 -7.52 86.66
N LEU A 237 48.27 -8.44 87.48
CA LEU A 237 48.27 -8.37 88.95
C LEU A 237 49.67 -8.07 89.53
N LEU A 238 50.58 -7.59 88.67
CA LEU A 238 51.97 -7.22 88.94
C LEU A 238 52.18 -5.74 88.63
#